data_AF-A0A7V0SFA6-F1
#
_entry.id   AF-A0A7V0SFA6-F1
#
_cell.length_a   1.000
_cell.length_b   1.000
_cell.length_c   1.000
_cell.angle_alpha   90.00
_cell.angle_beta   90.00
_cell.angle_gamma   90.00
#
_symmetry.space_group_name_H-M   'P 1'
#
loop_
_entity.id
_entity.type
_entity.pdbx_description
1 polymer ?
#
loop_
_entity_poly.entity_id
_entity_poly.type
_entity_poly.pdbx_seq_one_letter_code
_entity_poly.pdbx_strand_id
1 'polypeptide(L)'
;MGLNAPSLEGYLFPDTYIFPEESDSRDVIMAAYRRMRTVLDGLDLPNMKISGLSLHETLTLASLIEKEAQIPRERKYISAVFHNRLKRGMKLDCDPTVRYAARNFKGPITRSELDSLSPYNTYVHRGLPPTPICSPGKESILAAVNPAPVDFLYFVSRNDGSHYFSATLNEHNRAVRFYQRGVKSGFIDRQKL
;
A
#
# COMPACT_ATOMS: atom_id res chain seq x y z
N MET A 1 -1.23 -7.25 25.10
CA MET A 1 -0.71 -6.05 24.40
C MET A 1 -1.78 -4.98 24.13
N GLY A 2 -3.05 -5.14 24.54
CA GLY A 2 -4.07 -4.07 24.41
C GLY A 2 -4.45 -3.68 22.98
N LEU A 3 -4.10 -4.50 21.99
CA LEU A 3 -4.38 -4.28 20.57
C LEU A 3 -5.82 -4.67 20.25
N ASN A 4 -6.56 -3.77 19.61
CA ASN A 4 -7.85 -4.06 19.00
C ASN A 4 -7.67 -4.40 17.52
N ALA A 5 -6.97 -5.50 17.25
CA ALA A 5 -6.69 -6.02 15.91
C ALA A 5 -6.60 -7.56 15.96
N PRO A 6 -6.96 -8.27 14.87
CA PRO A 6 -6.98 -9.73 14.86
C PRO A 6 -5.58 -10.37 14.84
N SER A 7 -4.53 -9.61 14.50
CA SER A 7 -3.14 -10.06 14.50
C SER A 7 -2.16 -8.90 14.75
N LEU A 8 -0.86 -9.23 14.85
CA LEU A 8 0.24 -8.26 14.91
C LEU A 8 0.72 -7.79 13.52
N GLU A 9 0.11 -8.26 12.43
CA GLU A 9 0.47 -7.85 11.08
C GLU A 9 0.29 -6.34 10.91
N GLY A 10 1.34 -5.66 10.43
CA GLY A 10 1.35 -4.20 10.33
C GLY A 10 1.61 -3.44 11.63
N TYR A 11 1.77 -4.11 12.77
CA TYR A 11 2.03 -3.50 14.09
C TYR A 11 3.46 -3.69 14.61
N LEU A 12 4.30 -4.40 13.87
CA LEU A 12 5.72 -4.60 14.20
C LEU A 12 6.55 -3.72 13.27
N PHE A 13 7.23 -2.70 13.81
CA PHE A 13 7.91 -1.72 12.98
C PHE A 13 9.16 -2.31 12.30
N PRO A 14 9.38 -2.07 10.99
CA PRO A 14 10.57 -2.56 10.29
C PRO A 14 11.76 -1.63 10.60
N ASP A 15 12.65 -2.07 11.49
CA ASP A 15 13.88 -1.35 11.86
C ASP A 15 15.03 -2.35 12.05
N THR A 16 16.23 -1.82 12.26
CA THR A 16 17.36 -2.63 12.71
C THR A 16 17.33 -2.71 14.24
N TYR A 17 17.28 -3.93 14.77
CA TYR A 17 17.23 -4.19 16.21
C TYR A 17 18.50 -4.93 16.64
N ILE A 18 19.01 -4.61 17.82
CA ILE A 18 20.16 -5.27 18.44
C ILE A 18 19.67 -5.93 19.72
N PHE A 19 19.96 -7.23 19.87
CA PHE A 19 19.52 -8.05 20.99
C PHE A 19 20.71 -8.77 21.62
N PRO A 20 20.72 -8.95 22.96
CA PRO A 20 21.57 -9.94 23.61
C PRO A 20 21.32 -11.36 23.10
N GLU A 21 22.31 -12.25 23.26
CA GLU A 21 22.23 -13.63 22.78
C GLU A 21 21.12 -14.44 23.48
N GLU A 22 20.82 -14.09 24.74
CA GLU A 22 19.79 -14.69 25.56
C GLU A 22 18.36 -14.22 25.27
N SER A 23 18.16 -13.27 24.34
CA SER A 23 16.83 -12.78 23.99
C SER A 23 15.98 -13.84 23.29
N ASP A 24 14.68 -13.86 23.62
CA ASP A 24 13.73 -14.78 23.02
C ASP A 24 12.84 -14.11 21.95
N SER A 25 11.99 -14.90 21.30
CA SER A 25 11.05 -14.40 20.28
C SER A 25 10.09 -13.32 20.80
N ARG A 26 9.73 -13.35 22.09
CA ARG A 26 8.85 -12.37 22.71
C ARG A 26 9.56 -11.04 22.88
N ASP A 27 10.85 -11.04 23.21
CA ASP A 27 11.66 -9.83 23.28
C ASP A 27 11.73 -9.13 21.93
N VAL A 28 11.94 -9.89 20.85
CA VAL A 28 11.96 -9.37 19.47
C VAL A 28 10.62 -8.74 19.09
N ILE A 29 9.51 -9.45 19.30
CA ILE A 29 8.17 -8.96 19.00
C ILE A 29 7.86 -7.71 19.83
N MET A 30 8.21 -7.70 21.11
CA MET A 30 7.94 -6.58 22.00
C MET A 30 8.76 -5.34 21.62
N ALA A 31 10.02 -5.51 21.22
CA ALA A 31 10.86 -4.42 20.73
C ALA A 31 10.25 -3.79 19.48
N ALA A 32 9.86 -4.61 18.49
CA ALA A 32 9.25 -4.11 17.25
C ALA A 32 7.88 -3.44 17.48
N TYR A 33 7.07 -3.99 18.38
CA TYR A 33 5.79 -3.40 18.76
C TYR A 33 5.95 -2.08 19.50
N ARG A 34 6.86 -2.00 20.48
CA ARG A 34 7.17 -0.76 21.21
C ARG A 34 7.70 0.31 20.25
N ARG A 35 8.56 -0.08 19.31
CA ARG A 35 9.08 0.81 18.28
C ARG A 35 7.97 1.37 17.40
N MET A 36 7.02 0.52 16.96
CA MET A 36 5.83 0.97 16.22
C MET A 36 5.06 2.01 17.02
N ARG A 37 4.79 1.74 18.31
CA ARG A 37 4.11 2.71 19.19
C ARG A 37 4.86 4.03 19.28
N THR A 38 6.17 4.02 19.53
CA THR A 38 6.98 5.25 19.58
C THR A 38 6.92 6.04 18.26
N VAL A 39 6.95 5.35 17.12
CA VAL A 39 6.81 6.00 15.81
C VAL A 39 5.43 6.63 15.67
N LEU A 40 4.36 5.90 15.98
CA LEU A 40 2.99 6.39 15.90
C LEU A 40 2.74 7.55 16.87
N ASP A 41 3.26 7.49 18.10
CA ASP A 41 3.12 8.56 19.10
C ASP A 41 3.88 9.83 18.68
N GLY A 42 4.98 9.68 17.93
CA GLY A 42 5.71 10.80 17.34
C GLY A 42 5.10 11.35 16.06
N LEU A 43 4.12 10.64 15.47
CA LEU A 43 3.30 11.14 14.38
C LEU A 43 2.09 11.81 14.99
N ASP A 44 1.82 13.06 14.63
CA ASP A 44 0.65 13.79 15.11
C ASP A 44 -0.63 13.33 14.37
N LEU A 45 -0.89 12.01 14.38
CA LEU A 45 -1.97 11.35 13.66
C LEU A 45 -3.35 11.93 13.99
N PRO A 46 -3.68 12.29 15.25
CA PRO A 46 -4.97 12.93 15.56
C PRO A 46 -5.16 14.30 14.87
N ASN A 47 -4.08 15.04 14.63
CA ASN A 47 -4.13 16.32 13.91
C ASN A 47 -3.89 16.19 12.40
N MET A 48 -3.48 15.01 11.92
CA MET A 48 -3.41 14.67 10.50
C MET A 48 -4.83 14.42 9.96
N LYS A 49 -5.58 15.51 9.79
CA LYS A 49 -7.01 15.64 9.47
C LYS A 49 -7.54 14.96 8.18
N ILE A 50 -6.74 14.20 7.45
CA ILE A 50 -6.97 14.08 5.99
C ILE A 50 -7.77 12.85 5.56
N SER A 51 -7.89 11.79 6.37
CA SER A 51 -8.46 10.54 5.84
C SER A 51 -9.72 9.98 6.51
N GLY A 52 -10.07 10.40 7.73
CA GLY A 52 -11.21 9.81 8.45
C GLY A 52 -11.07 8.30 8.74
N LEU A 53 -9.88 7.74 8.50
CA LEU A 53 -9.55 6.35 8.74
C LEU A 53 -9.18 6.13 10.22
N SER A 54 -9.58 5.01 10.78
CA SER A 54 -9.05 4.52 12.05
C SER A 54 -7.54 4.23 11.95
N LEU A 55 -6.87 4.05 13.08
CA LEU A 55 -5.45 3.64 13.10
C LEU A 55 -5.25 2.31 12.36
N HIS A 56 -6.16 1.35 12.54
CA HIS A 56 -6.07 0.05 11.87
C HIS A 56 -6.17 0.19 10.35
N GLU A 57 -7.14 0.97 9.87
CA GLU A 57 -7.30 1.26 8.44
C GLU A 57 -6.10 2.05 7.88
N THR A 58 -5.57 2.99 8.66
CA THR A 58 -4.36 3.74 8.30
C THR A 58 -3.17 2.81 8.11
N LEU A 59 -2.91 1.89 9.04
CA LEU A 59 -1.83 0.91 8.92
C LEU A 59 -2.09 -0.07 7.77
N THR A 60 -3.35 -0.42 7.53
CA THR A 60 -3.74 -1.28 6.41
C THR A 60 -3.41 -0.60 5.09
N LEU A 61 -3.86 0.63 4.89
CA LEU A 61 -3.55 1.42 3.71
C LEU A 61 -2.03 1.66 3.56
N ALA A 62 -1.33 1.96 4.66
CA ALA A 62 0.12 2.13 4.66
C ALA A 62 0.84 0.86 4.19
N SER A 63 0.36 -0.33 4.55
CA SER A 63 0.93 -1.60 4.07
C SER A 63 0.73 -1.82 2.58
N LEU A 64 -0.40 -1.39 2.02
CA LEU A 64 -0.62 -1.43 0.56
C LEU A 64 0.33 -0.47 -0.15
N ILE A 65 0.46 0.76 0.35
CA ILE A 65 1.39 1.77 -0.19
C ILE A 65 2.84 1.27 -0.13
N GLU A 66 3.26 0.67 1.00
CA GLU A 66 4.61 0.12 1.18
C GLU A 66 4.93 -0.95 0.12
N LYS A 67 3.96 -1.79 -0.23
CA LYS A 67 4.17 -2.87 -1.20
C LYS A 67 4.16 -2.39 -2.65
N GLU A 68 3.50 -1.28 -2.97
CA GLU A 68 3.44 -0.71 -4.31
C GLU A 68 4.59 0.27 -4.61
N ALA A 69 5.01 1.04 -3.60
CA ALA A 69 5.96 2.13 -3.80
C ALA A 69 7.40 1.64 -3.83
N GLN A 70 7.97 1.51 -5.03
CA GLN A 70 9.42 1.32 -5.19
C GLN A 70 10.19 2.65 -5.05
N ILE A 71 9.63 3.75 -5.56
CA ILE A 71 10.25 5.07 -5.50
C ILE A 71 9.63 5.89 -4.36
N PRO A 72 10.44 6.45 -3.44
CA PRO A 72 9.93 7.17 -2.28
C PRO A 72 8.96 8.32 -2.59
N ARG A 73 9.24 9.10 -3.65
CA ARG A 73 8.41 10.26 -4.02
C ARG A 73 7.02 9.89 -4.55
N GLU A 74 6.81 8.64 -4.97
CA GLU A 74 5.54 8.17 -5.52
C GLU A 74 4.52 7.78 -4.45
N ARG A 75 4.95 7.53 -3.20
CA ARG A 75 4.07 7.11 -2.10
C ARG A 75 2.83 8.00 -1.93
N LYS A 76 3.01 9.32 -2.01
CA LYS A 76 1.90 10.29 -1.88
C LYS A 76 0.89 10.22 -3.03
N TYR A 77 1.32 9.86 -4.23
CA TYR A 77 0.45 9.73 -5.41
C TYR A 77 -0.26 8.36 -5.41
N ILE A 78 0.43 7.29 -5.03
CA ILE A 78 -0.16 5.97 -4.79
C ILE A 78 -1.24 6.07 -3.70
N SER A 79 -0.91 6.75 -2.59
CA SER A 79 -1.87 7.06 -1.53
C SER A 79 -3.09 7.81 -2.07
N ALA A 80 -2.89 8.85 -2.88
CA ALA A 80 -4.00 9.59 -3.51
C ALA A 80 -4.91 8.68 -4.36
N VAL A 81 -4.33 7.76 -5.14
CA VAL A 81 -5.12 6.79 -5.93
C VAL A 81 -5.99 5.92 -5.03
N PHE A 82 -5.44 5.35 -3.96
CA PHE A 82 -6.21 4.52 -3.04
C PHE A 82 -7.30 5.31 -2.32
N HIS A 83 -7.00 6.50 -1.81
CA HIS A 83 -8.01 7.38 -1.20
C HIS A 83 -9.14 7.74 -2.16
N ASN A 84 -8.80 8.15 -3.38
CA ASN A 84 -9.78 8.51 -4.39
C ASN A 84 -10.67 7.32 -4.78
N ARG A 85 -10.10 6.12 -4.87
CA ARG A 85 -10.86 4.89 -5.13
C ARG A 85 -11.77 4.52 -3.97
N LEU A 86 -11.28 4.55 -2.74
CA LEU A 86 -12.08 4.31 -1.53
C LEU A 86 -13.28 5.27 -1.46
N LYS A 87 -13.03 6.57 -1.67
CA LYS A 87 -14.07 7.61 -1.66
C LYS A 87 -15.14 7.38 -2.74
N ARG A 88 -14.77 6.80 -3.89
CA ARG A 88 -15.68 6.47 -5.00
C ARG A 88 -16.30 5.07 -4.89
N GLY A 89 -15.99 4.31 -3.83
CA GLY A 89 -16.43 2.92 -3.68
C GLY A 89 -15.91 1.99 -4.79
N MET A 90 -14.75 2.31 -5.37
CA MET A 90 -14.08 1.49 -6.37
C MET A 90 -13.29 0.37 -5.70
N LYS A 91 -13.04 -0.70 -6.45
CA LYS A 91 -12.07 -1.74 -6.07
C LYS A 91 -10.66 -1.14 -6.07
N LEU A 92 -9.79 -1.63 -5.18
CA LEU A 92 -8.41 -1.12 -5.12
C LEU A 92 -7.51 -1.74 -6.19
N ASP A 93 -7.86 -2.94 -6.69
CA ASP A 93 -7.10 -3.67 -7.71
C ASP A 93 -5.59 -3.71 -7.40
N CYS A 94 -5.25 -4.08 -6.17
CA CYS A 94 -3.88 -4.05 -5.65
C CYS A 94 -3.28 -5.46 -5.63
N ASP A 95 -2.34 -5.71 -6.55
CA ASP A 95 -1.65 -7.00 -6.72
C ASP A 95 -1.05 -7.57 -5.42
N PRO A 96 -0.35 -6.79 -4.57
CA PRO A 96 0.14 -7.24 -3.27
C PRO A 96 -0.91 -7.89 -2.37
N THR A 97 -2.17 -7.46 -2.44
CA THR A 97 -3.24 -8.02 -1.61
C THR A 97 -3.63 -9.43 -2.07
N VAL A 98 -3.61 -9.68 -3.38
CA VAL A 98 -3.84 -11.01 -3.98
C VAL A 98 -2.67 -11.94 -3.65
N ARG A 99 -1.44 -11.43 -3.73
CA ARG A 99 -0.24 -12.19 -3.34
C ARG A 99 -0.27 -12.60 -1.89
N TYR A 100 -0.67 -11.70 -1.00
CA TYR A 100 -0.86 -12.00 0.42
C TYR A 100 -1.93 -13.08 0.62
N ALA A 101 -3.08 -12.96 -0.06
CA ALA A 101 -4.16 -13.95 -0.02
C ALA A 101 -3.70 -15.35 -0.46
N ALA A 102 -2.93 -15.43 -1.55
CA ALA A 102 -2.44 -16.67 -2.12
C ALA A 102 -1.20 -17.24 -1.42
N ARG A 103 -0.58 -16.47 -0.50
CA ARG A 103 0.76 -16.73 0.05
C ARG A 103 1.81 -16.93 -1.06
N ASN A 104 1.61 -16.24 -2.19
CA ASN A 104 2.44 -16.33 -3.37
C ASN A 104 3.28 -15.04 -3.55
N PHE A 105 4.48 -15.07 -2.98
CA PHE A 105 5.39 -13.93 -2.99
C PHE A 105 6.45 -13.98 -4.10
N LYS A 106 6.43 -15.00 -4.97
CA LYS A 106 7.42 -15.19 -6.04
C LYS A 106 6.74 -15.56 -7.36
N GLY A 107 7.18 -14.96 -8.46
CA GLY A 107 6.64 -15.27 -9.79
C GLY A 107 5.31 -14.54 -10.11
N PRO A 108 4.71 -14.82 -11.27
CA PRO A 108 3.52 -14.13 -11.74
C PRO A 108 2.27 -14.53 -10.95
N ILE A 109 1.31 -13.62 -10.84
CA ILE A 109 -0.02 -13.92 -10.31
C ILE A 109 -0.80 -14.67 -11.38
N THR A 110 -1.38 -15.81 -10.99
CA THR A 110 -2.20 -16.66 -11.86
C THR A 110 -3.63 -16.14 -11.94
N ARG A 111 -4.36 -16.58 -12.98
CA ARG A 111 -5.77 -16.20 -13.13
C ARG A 111 -6.64 -16.70 -11.98
N SER A 112 -6.40 -17.92 -11.49
CA SER A 112 -7.15 -18.48 -10.35
C SER A 112 -6.92 -17.71 -9.05
N GLU A 113 -5.72 -17.15 -8.85
CA GLU A 113 -5.45 -16.29 -7.69
C GLU A 113 -6.20 -14.96 -7.81
N LEU A 114 -6.25 -14.36 -9.00
CA LEU A 114 -7.03 -13.12 -9.24
C LEU A 114 -8.54 -13.31 -9.04
N ASP A 115 -9.05 -14.51 -9.31
CA ASP A 115 -10.48 -14.85 -9.16
C ASP A 115 -10.82 -15.40 -7.75
N SER A 116 -9.83 -15.47 -6.84
CA SER A 116 -10.02 -15.97 -5.46
C SER A 116 -11.02 -15.14 -4.66
N LEU A 117 -11.91 -15.79 -3.92
CA LEU A 117 -12.90 -15.12 -3.04
C LEU A 117 -12.34 -14.70 -1.68
N SER A 118 -11.03 -14.84 -1.44
CA SER A 118 -10.38 -14.40 -0.20
C SER A 118 -10.75 -12.97 0.16
N PRO A 119 -11.01 -12.64 1.43
CA PRO A 119 -11.36 -11.28 1.85
C PRO A 119 -10.23 -10.27 1.61
N TYR A 120 -9.00 -10.74 1.38
CA TYR A 120 -7.86 -9.91 1.00
C TYR A 120 -7.84 -9.56 -0.49
N ASN A 121 -8.61 -10.23 -1.34
CA ASN A 121 -8.57 -9.98 -2.77
C ASN A 121 -9.32 -8.69 -3.15
N THR A 122 -8.55 -7.60 -3.31
CA THR A 122 -9.10 -6.29 -3.68
C THR A 122 -9.51 -6.16 -5.16
N TYR A 123 -9.37 -7.22 -5.97
CA TYR A 123 -9.99 -7.33 -7.30
C TYR A 123 -11.43 -7.85 -7.22
N VAL A 124 -11.81 -8.48 -6.12
CA VAL A 124 -13.16 -9.03 -5.91
C VAL A 124 -13.93 -8.14 -4.95
N HIS A 125 -13.34 -7.82 -3.79
CA HIS A 125 -13.97 -7.05 -2.73
C HIS A 125 -13.60 -5.56 -2.80
N ARG A 126 -14.56 -4.69 -2.46
CA ARG A 126 -14.35 -3.24 -2.36
C ARG A 126 -13.88 -2.88 -0.96
N GLY A 127 -13.17 -1.76 -0.83
CA GLY A 127 -12.66 -1.28 0.45
C GLY A 127 -11.27 -1.82 0.77
N LEU A 128 -10.82 -1.58 2.00
CA LEU A 128 -9.56 -2.10 2.52
C LEU A 128 -9.69 -3.59 2.87
N PRO A 129 -8.60 -4.38 2.76
CA PRO A 129 -8.59 -5.74 3.28
C PRO A 129 -8.74 -5.77 4.82
N PRO A 130 -9.03 -6.94 5.42
CA PRO A 130 -9.32 -7.03 6.85
C PRO A 130 -8.16 -6.68 7.79
N THR A 131 -6.93 -6.74 7.30
CA THR A 131 -5.71 -6.40 8.05
C THR A 131 -4.67 -5.80 7.11
N PRO A 132 -3.61 -5.18 7.66
CA PRO A 132 -2.38 -4.95 6.90
C PRO A 132 -1.84 -6.24 6.27
N ILE A 133 -1.09 -6.10 5.18
CA ILE A 133 -0.46 -7.22 4.43
C ILE A 133 1.07 -7.26 4.59
N CYS A 134 1.63 -6.29 5.32
CA CYS A 134 3.03 -6.24 5.72
C CYS A 134 3.20 -5.23 6.87
N SER A 135 4.41 -5.15 7.43
CA SER A 135 4.85 -4.08 8.32
C SER A 135 5.21 -2.80 7.53
N PRO A 136 4.43 -1.72 7.59
CA PRO A 136 4.74 -0.49 6.87
C PRO A 136 5.83 0.33 7.58
N GLY A 137 6.66 1.01 6.80
CA GLY A 137 7.60 2.00 7.31
C GLY A 137 6.92 3.35 7.62
N LYS A 138 7.64 4.22 8.33
CA LYS A 138 7.17 5.56 8.72
C LYS A 138 6.67 6.39 7.53
N GLU A 139 7.39 6.38 6.42
CA GLU A 139 7.04 7.18 5.23
C GLU A 139 5.75 6.70 4.55
N SER A 140 5.46 5.39 4.60
CA SER A 140 4.21 4.85 4.08
C SER A 140 3.02 5.16 5.00
N ILE A 141 3.25 5.17 6.32
CA ILE A 141 2.25 5.62 7.30
C ILE A 141 1.93 7.11 7.08
N LEU A 142 2.97 7.95 6.91
CA LEU A 142 2.81 9.37 6.59
C LEU A 142 2.06 9.59 5.28
N ALA A 143 2.39 8.83 4.23
CA ALA A 143 1.68 8.93 2.96
C ALA A 143 0.21 8.52 3.09
N ALA A 144 -0.11 7.49 3.90
CA ALA A 144 -1.48 7.03 4.13
C ALA A 144 -2.38 8.11 4.77
N VAL A 145 -1.83 9.00 5.59
CA VAL A 145 -2.56 10.11 6.23
C VAL A 145 -2.36 11.46 5.55
N ASN A 146 -1.49 11.55 4.55
CA ASN A 146 -1.23 12.79 3.81
C ASN A 146 -1.06 12.50 2.30
N PRO A 147 -2.12 12.06 1.60
CA PRO A 147 -2.09 11.87 0.15
C PRO A 147 -1.84 13.18 -0.60
N ALA A 148 -1.29 13.06 -1.82
CA ALA A 148 -1.19 14.20 -2.72
C ALA A 148 -2.60 14.71 -3.11
N PRO A 149 -2.82 16.04 -3.21
CA PRO A 149 -4.12 16.61 -3.59
C PRO A 149 -4.32 16.54 -5.12
N VAL A 150 -4.50 15.32 -5.63
CA VAL A 150 -4.65 15.02 -7.06
C VAL A 150 -5.79 14.03 -7.29
N ASP A 151 -6.41 14.07 -8.47
CA ASP A 151 -7.56 13.22 -8.82
C ASP A 151 -7.17 11.90 -9.51
N PHE A 152 -5.94 11.41 -9.30
CA PHE A 152 -5.50 10.16 -9.90
C PHE A 152 -6.33 8.98 -9.40
N LEU A 153 -6.65 8.06 -10.30
CA LEU A 153 -7.42 6.84 -10.03
C LEU A 153 -6.71 5.58 -10.53
N TYR A 154 -5.67 5.73 -11.35
CA TYR A 154 -4.96 4.62 -11.92
C TYR A 154 -3.48 4.95 -11.94
N PHE A 155 -2.65 3.91 -11.90
CA PHE A 155 -1.24 4.02 -12.20
C PHE A 155 -0.79 2.77 -12.95
N VAL A 156 0.25 2.90 -13.76
CA VAL A 156 0.86 1.78 -14.48
C VAL A 156 2.38 1.93 -14.44
N SER A 157 3.10 0.83 -14.27
CA SER A 157 4.55 0.86 -14.26
C SER A 157 5.11 1.36 -15.59
N ARG A 158 6.16 2.19 -15.51
CA ARG A 158 7.00 2.60 -16.63
C ARG A 158 8.08 1.55 -16.98
N ASN A 159 8.14 0.45 -16.24
CA ASN A 159 9.18 -0.61 -16.32
C ASN A 159 10.59 -0.17 -15.89
N ASP A 160 10.73 1.01 -15.28
CA ASP A 160 11.98 1.52 -14.69
C ASP A 160 11.91 1.64 -13.15
N GLY A 161 10.85 1.08 -12.56
CA GLY A 161 10.50 1.19 -11.14
C GLY A 161 9.59 2.36 -10.78
N SER A 162 9.36 3.30 -11.70
CA SER A 162 8.40 4.40 -11.55
C SER A 162 7.04 4.08 -12.16
N HIS A 163 6.04 4.94 -11.90
CA HIS A 163 4.68 4.80 -12.38
C HIS A 163 4.18 6.04 -13.11
N TYR A 164 3.42 5.80 -14.17
CA TYR A 164 2.59 6.82 -14.81
C TYR A 164 1.20 6.80 -14.16
N PHE A 165 0.77 7.95 -13.64
CA PHE A 165 -0.51 8.13 -12.97
C PHE A 165 -1.56 8.73 -13.92
N SER A 166 -2.81 8.33 -13.81
CA SER A 166 -3.91 8.77 -14.68
C SER A 166 -5.18 9.05 -13.89
N ALA A 167 -5.89 10.10 -14.28
CA ALA A 167 -7.19 10.45 -13.67
C ALA A 167 -8.36 9.69 -14.33
N THR A 168 -8.18 9.21 -15.56
CA THR A 168 -9.23 8.53 -16.34
C THR A 168 -8.80 7.17 -16.86
N LEU A 169 -9.77 6.28 -17.06
CA LEU A 169 -9.52 4.96 -17.64
C LEU A 169 -8.99 5.04 -19.08
N ASN A 170 -9.48 6.02 -19.86
CA ASN A 170 -9.02 6.22 -21.24
C ASN A 170 -7.53 6.60 -21.31
N GLU A 171 -7.09 7.47 -20.40
CA GLU A 171 -5.69 7.84 -20.26
C GLU A 171 -4.84 6.65 -19.80
N HIS A 172 -5.30 5.95 -18.76
CA HIS A 172 -4.64 4.75 -18.25
C HIS A 172 -4.46 3.69 -19.35
N ASN A 173 -5.51 3.41 -20.14
CA ASN A 173 -5.44 2.44 -21.23
C ASN A 173 -4.47 2.85 -22.36
N ARG A 174 -4.26 4.16 -22.58
CA ARG A 174 -3.19 4.64 -23.49
C ARG A 174 -1.81 4.36 -22.90
N ALA A 175 -1.61 4.70 -21.63
CA ALA A 175 -0.35 4.45 -20.93
C ALA A 175 -0.02 2.94 -20.86
N VAL A 176 -0.99 2.08 -20.55
CA VAL A 176 -0.84 0.61 -20.57
C VAL A 176 -0.42 0.11 -21.95
N ARG A 177 -1.07 0.58 -23.02
CA ARG A 177 -0.68 0.18 -24.40
C ARG A 177 0.74 0.60 -24.74
N PHE A 178 1.17 1.76 -24.24
CA PHE A 178 2.52 2.28 -24.45
C PHE A 178 3.57 1.49 -23.65
N TYR A 179 3.46 1.43 -22.33
CA TYR A 179 4.48 0.82 -21.46
C TYR A 179 4.46 -0.70 -21.44
N GLN A 180 3.28 -1.33 -21.47
CA GLN A 180 3.16 -2.77 -21.25
C GLN A 180 3.04 -3.58 -22.55
N ARG A 181 2.60 -2.95 -23.65
CA ARG A 181 2.38 -3.62 -24.94
C ARG A 181 3.25 -3.10 -26.07
N GLY A 182 4.09 -2.09 -25.84
CA GLY A 182 5.00 -1.52 -26.85
C GLY A 182 4.28 -0.92 -28.06
N VAL A 183 3.01 -0.58 -27.95
CA VAL A 183 2.22 -0.06 -29.08
C VAL A 183 2.59 1.41 -29.31
N LYS A 184 3.09 1.70 -30.52
CA LYS A 184 3.34 3.07 -30.99
C LYS A 184 2.00 3.83 -31.06
N SER A 185 1.67 4.55 -29.99
CA SER A 185 0.34 5.14 -29.78
C SER A 185 0.32 6.68 -29.88
N GLY A 186 1.39 7.31 -30.38
CA GLY A 186 1.53 8.78 -30.34
C GLY A 186 1.52 9.36 -28.92
N PHE A 187 1.49 8.48 -27.91
CA PHE A 187 1.51 8.82 -26.51
C PHE A 187 2.88 9.37 -26.15
N ILE A 188 2.91 10.56 -25.56
CA ILE A 188 4.12 11.20 -25.07
C ILE A 188 3.95 11.37 -23.57
N ASP A 189 4.78 10.67 -22.81
CA ASP A 189 4.85 10.91 -21.37
C ASP A 189 5.51 12.25 -21.09
N ARG A 190 4.75 13.16 -20.47
CA ARG A 190 5.22 14.47 -19.99
C ARG A 190 5.06 14.63 -18.48
N GLN A 191 4.66 13.57 -17.78
CA GLN A 191 4.37 13.61 -16.36
C GLN A 191 5.68 13.64 -15.56
N LYS A 192 5.90 14.75 -14.84
CA LYS A 192 7.04 14.94 -13.95
C LYS A 192 6.57 14.87 -12.50
N LEU A 193 6.73 13.71 -11.85
CA LEU A 193 6.32 13.43 -10.48
C LEU A 193 7.48 12.88 -9.63
#